data_AF-A0A841ETI7-F1
#
_entry.id   AF-A0A841ETI7-F1
#
_cell.length_a   1.000
_cell.length_b   1.000
_cell.length_c   1.000
_cell.angle_alpha   90.00
_cell.angle_beta   90.00
_cell.angle_gamma   90.00
#
_symmetry.space_group_name_H-M   'P 1'
#
loop_
_entity.id
_entity.type
_entity.pdbx_description
1 polymer ?
#
loop_
_entity_poly.entity_id
_entity_poly.type
_entity_poly.pdbx_seq_one_letter_code
_entity_poly.pdbx_strand_id
1 'polypeptide(L)' 'MSIGAATVSAADTEQSLFQQADDALYASKTGGRNRVTHASRLVQR' A
#
# COMPACT_ATOMS: atom_id res chain seq x y z
N MET A 1 -12.87 3.49 -8.30
CA MET A 1 -12.52 3.20 -6.89
C MET A 1 -11.03 2.88 -6.81
N SER A 2 -10.29 3.34 -5.79
CA SER A 2 -8.85 3.01 -5.64
C SER A 2 -8.62 2.20 -4.37
N ILE A 3 -7.67 1.27 -4.40
CA ILE A 3 -7.34 0.38 -3.28
C ILE A 3 -5.82 0.36 -3.06
N GLY A 4 -5.41 0.32 -1.79
CA GLY A 4 -4.07 -0.04 -1.35
C GLY A 4 -4.14 -1.31 -0.54
N ALA A 5 -3.18 -2.22 -0.73
CA ALA A 5 -3.11 -3.48 -0.01
C ALA A 5 -1.68 -3.71 0.50
N ALA A 6 -1.55 -4.32 1.67
CA ALA A 6 -0.29 -4.77 2.23
C ALA A 6 -0.44 -6.21 2.73
N THR A 7 0.67 -6.94 2.76
CA THR A 7 0.74 -8.30 3.28
C THR A 7 1.45 -8.25 4.62
N VAL A 8 0.82 -8.79 5.66
CA VAL A 8 1.41 -8.86 7.01
C VAL A 8 2.60 -9.82 7.04
N SER A 9 3.66 -9.41 7.73
CA SER A 9 4.83 -10.21 8.07
C SER A 9 5.03 -10.25 9.59
N ALA A 10 5.88 -11.15 10.06
CA ALA A 10 6.19 -11.26 11.50
C ALA A 10 6.92 -10.03 12.07
N ALA A 11 7.48 -9.17 11.21
CA ALA A 11 8.16 -7.95 11.60
C ALA A 11 7.21 -6.73 11.67
N ASP A 12 5.99 -6.85 11.16
CA ASP A 12 5.04 -5.74 11.14
C ASP A 12 4.36 -5.56 12.50
N THR A 13 4.24 -4.31 12.91
CA THR A 13 3.22 -3.88 13.87
C THR A 13 1.91 -3.58 13.13
N GLU A 14 0.78 -3.55 13.84
CA GLU A 14 -0.49 -3.12 13.29
C GLU A 14 -0.37 -1.75 12.61
N GLN A 15 0.28 -0.79 13.26
CA GLN A 15 0.49 0.55 12.72
C GLN A 15 1.30 0.52 11.42
N SER A 16 2.38 -0.28 11.36
CA SER A 16 3.17 -0.38 10.13
C SER A 16 2.41 -1.04 8.98
N LEU A 17 1.57 -2.05 9.27
CA LEU A 17 0.73 -2.70 8.27
C LEU A 17 -0.32 -1.74 7.69
N PHE A 18 -0.97 -0.94 8.54
CA PHE A 18 -1.89 0.10 8.09
C PHE A 18 -1.19 1.17 7.26
N GLN A 19 -0.02 1.64 7.71
CA GLN A 19 0.74 2.65 6.97
C GLN A 19 1.14 2.15 5.58
N GLN A 20 1.63 0.91 5.47
CA GLN A 20 1.98 0.31 4.17
C GLN A 20 0.77 0.23 3.22
N ALA A 21 -0.40 -0.14 3.72
CA ALA A 21 -1.62 -0.20 2.93
C ALA A 21 -2.10 1.20 2.51
N ASP A 22 -1.98 2.20 3.38
CA ASP A 22 -2.33 3.59 3.08
C ASP A 22 -1.37 4.21 2.05
N ASP A 23 -0.06 3.97 2.17
CA ASP A 23 0.93 4.42 1.19
C ASP A 23 0.63 3.83 -0.20
N ALA A 24 0.25 2.55 -0.25
CA ALA A 24 -0.18 1.90 -1.49
C ALA A 24 -1.48 2.52 -2.03
N LEU A 25 -2.43 2.88 -1.17
CA LEU A 25 -3.66 3.56 -1.58
C LEU A 25 -3.36 4.96 -2.11
N TYR A 26 -2.45 5.67 -1.47
CA TYR A 26 -2.01 6.99 -1.89
C TYR A 26 -1.40 6.93 -3.29
N ALA A 27 -0.50 5.97 -3.56
CA ALA A 27 0.04 5.72 -4.90
C ALA A 27 -1.06 5.41 -5.93
N SER A 28 -2.07 4.62 -5.55
CA SER A 28 -3.23 4.36 -6.40
C SER A 28 -4.03 5.64 -6.72
N LYS A 29 -4.17 6.56 -5.76
CA LYS A 29 -4.89 7.83 -5.94
C LYS A 29 -4.11 8.82 -6.78
N THR A 30 -2.82 9.00 -6.52
CA THR A 30 -1.97 10.00 -7.20
C THR A 30 -1.49 9.55 -8.57
N GLY A 31 -1.36 8.25 -8.80
CA GLY A 31 -0.92 7.70 -10.09
C GLY A 31 -1.96 7.73 -11.21
N GLY A 32 -3.20 8.18 -10.94
CA GLY A 32 -4.29 8.24 -11.94
C GLY A 32 -5.59 7.54 -11.54
N ARG A 33 -5.74 7.15 -10.26
CA ARG A 33 -6.95 6.54 -9.69
C ARG A 33 -7.34 5.22 -10.37
N ASN A 34 -8.52 4.71 -9.97
CA ASN A 34 -9.17 3.50 -10.47
C ASN A 34 -8.23 2.28 -10.62
N ARG A 35 -7.40 2.06 -9.60
CA ARG A 35 -6.37 1.03 -9.59
C ARG A 35 -6.13 0.46 -8.20
N VAL A 36 -5.46 -0.68 -8.18
CA VAL A 36 -4.98 -1.35 -6.98
C VAL A 36 -3.46 -1.33 -6.99
N THR A 37 -2.87 -0.93 -5.87
CA THR A 37 -1.43 -0.99 -5.64
C THR A 37 -1.19 -1.84 -4.40
N HIS A 38 -0.24 -2.76 -4.49
CA HIS A 38 0.23 -3.52 -3.34
C HIS A 38 1.53 -2.88 -2.80
N ALA A 39 1.70 -2.81 -1.47
CA ALA A 39 2.82 -2.14 -0.82
C ALA A 39 4.19 -2.67 -1.26
N SER A 40 4.30 -3.97 -1.60
CA SER A 40 5.54 -4.55 -2.14
C SER A 40 6.03 -3.90 -3.44
N ARG A 41 5.15 -3.21 -4.18
CA ARG A 41 5.52 -2.45 -5.40
C ARG A 41 6.12 -1.08 -5.09
N LEU A 42 6.04 -0.59 -3.85
CA LEU A 42 6.59 0.71 -3.45
C LEU A 42 8.07 0.62 -3.05
N VAL A 43 8.49 -0.54 -2.54
CA VAL A 43 9.85 -0.77 -1.98
C VAL A 43 10.90 -1.05 -3.07
N GLN A 44 10.49 -1.30 -4.32
CA GLN A 44 11.41 -1.57 -5.45
C GLN A 44 11.94 -0.30 -6.16
N ARG A 45 12.32 0.76 -5.42
CA ARG A 45 12.94 1.96 -6.00
C ARG A 45 14.39 2.12 -5.59
#